data_AF-K4QT66-F1
#
_entry.id   AF-K4QT66-F1
#
_cell.length_a   1.000
_cell.length_b   1.000
_cell.length_c   1.000
_cell.angle_alpha   90.00
_cell.angle_beta   90.00
_cell.angle_gamma   90.00
#
_symmetry.space_group_name_H-M   'P 1'
#
loop_
_entity.id
_entity.type
_entity.pdbx_description
1 polymer ?
#
loop_
_entity_poly.entity_id
_entity_poly.type
_entity_poly.pdbx_seq_one_letter_code
_entity_poly.pdbx_strand_id
1 'polypeptide(L)'
;MTPAPGPVTPGPAASRSATPGPATPGPVTPNPAALNPAALNPAVRRAGARRAPLLLAAGLCLLAGLDAALGMLGLPAPVTADRLPRVHGVLMVLGFAGTLVALERAVALGRPWGYAAPGCLGAGGLLLLSPVDLVVPRLLLAAGCAALVALYVRFWRRQASAALLAQAAGAVSALGAALLWLGGIDVPRMLPWLVAFLVLTIAGERLELARVAVLAPSAEPTFLASVGAVATGVVATLLWPATGRSSPSTAACSSVPATVLPGTV
;
A
#
# COMPACT_ATOMS: atom_id res chain seq x y z
N MET A 1 46.17 14.51 -91.05
CA MET A 1 44.95 14.09 -91.76
C MET A 1 44.20 13.18 -90.81
N THR A 2 43.29 13.75 -90.03
CA THR A 2 42.65 13.16 -88.85
C THR A 2 41.17 13.54 -88.90
N PRO A 3 40.22 12.61 -88.65
CA PRO A 3 38.85 12.78 -89.08
C PRO A 3 38.00 13.62 -88.11
N ALA A 4 36.92 14.20 -88.65
CA ALA A 4 35.94 15.03 -87.96
C ALA A 4 35.11 14.25 -86.90
N PRO A 5 34.62 14.92 -85.84
CA PRO A 5 33.74 14.28 -84.86
C PRO A 5 32.32 14.09 -85.41
N GLY A 6 31.75 12.91 -85.18
CA GLY A 6 30.38 12.55 -85.55
C GLY A 6 29.30 13.15 -84.62
N PRO A 7 28.01 13.07 -85.01
CA PRO A 7 26.92 13.73 -84.30
C PRO A 7 26.57 13.05 -82.96
N VAL A 8 26.34 13.88 -81.94
CA VAL A 8 25.91 13.47 -80.59
C VAL A 8 24.39 13.26 -80.59
N THR A 9 23.93 12.05 -80.28
CA THR A 9 22.51 11.75 -80.03
C THR A 9 22.15 12.10 -78.58
N PRO A 10 20.99 12.75 -78.32
CA PRO A 10 20.54 12.98 -76.95
C PRO A 10 19.95 11.70 -76.35
N GLY A 11 20.51 11.26 -75.22
CA GLY A 11 19.99 10.15 -74.43
C GLY A 11 18.66 10.48 -73.75
N PRO A 12 17.85 9.46 -73.37
CA PRO A 12 16.52 9.67 -72.80
C PRO A 12 16.58 10.32 -71.42
N ALA A 13 15.66 11.26 -71.20
CA ALA A 13 15.51 12.02 -69.96
C ALA A 13 15.25 11.08 -68.75
N ALA A 14 16.16 11.10 -67.77
CA ALA A 14 15.95 10.47 -66.48
C ALA A 14 14.83 11.20 -65.72
N SER A 15 13.67 10.55 -65.61
CA SER A 15 12.59 10.98 -64.73
C SER A 15 13.04 10.83 -63.28
N ARG A 16 13.20 11.96 -62.58
CA ARG A 16 13.48 11.97 -61.14
C ARG A 16 12.24 11.44 -60.41
N SER A 17 12.31 10.23 -59.89
CA SER A 17 11.34 9.71 -58.93
C SER A 17 11.46 10.52 -57.64
N ALA A 18 10.50 11.39 -57.37
CA ALA A 18 10.38 12.08 -56.10
C ALA A 18 10.09 11.07 -54.97
N THR A 19 10.99 10.97 -54.00
CA THR A 19 10.78 10.27 -52.73
C THR A 19 9.62 10.92 -51.98
N PRO A 20 8.62 10.16 -51.47
CA PRO A 20 7.59 10.72 -50.60
C PRO A 20 8.23 11.17 -49.28
N GLY A 21 8.05 12.43 -48.92
CA GLY A 21 8.43 12.94 -47.59
C GLY A 21 7.61 12.27 -46.48
N PRO A 22 8.07 12.33 -45.22
CA PRO A 22 7.35 11.75 -44.09
C PRO A 22 5.98 12.41 -43.95
N ALA A 23 4.92 11.61 -44.04
CA ALA A 23 3.55 12.07 -43.82
C ALA A 23 3.43 12.61 -42.40
N THR A 24 3.07 13.89 -42.27
CA THR A 24 2.66 14.50 -41.01
C THR A 24 1.46 13.70 -40.47
N PRO A 25 1.49 13.17 -39.23
CA PRO A 25 0.31 12.54 -38.67
C PRO A 25 -0.81 13.59 -38.63
N GLY A 26 -1.91 13.32 -39.33
CA GLY A 26 -3.11 14.16 -39.22
C GLY A 26 -3.61 14.21 -37.77
N PRO A 27 -4.38 15.24 -37.38
CA PRO A 27 -4.93 15.33 -36.03
C PRO A 27 -5.72 14.06 -35.70
N VAL A 28 -5.26 13.31 -34.69
CA VAL A 28 -5.99 12.16 -34.15
C VAL A 28 -7.26 12.69 -33.51
N THR A 29 -8.36 12.68 -34.25
CA THR A 29 -9.68 12.93 -33.66
C THR A 29 -9.97 11.77 -32.70
N PRO A 30 -10.20 12.02 -31.40
CA PRO A 30 -10.54 10.95 -30.47
C PRO A 30 -11.81 10.27 -30.99
N ASN A 31 -11.76 8.96 -31.21
CA ASN A 31 -12.92 8.20 -31.64
C ASN A 31 -14.06 8.39 -30.60
N PRO A 32 -15.22 8.96 -30.97
CA PRO A 32 -16.30 9.21 -30.02
C PRO A 32 -16.86 7.91 -29.40
N ALA A 33 -16.63 6.76 -30.04
CA ALA A 33 -16.96 5.45 -29.48
C ALA A 33 -16.07 5.06 -28.27
N ALA A 34 -14.86 5.62 -28.15
CA ALA A 34 -13.97 5.39 -27.01
C ALA A 34 -14.47 6.07 -25.72
N LEU A 35 -15.36 7.06 -25.84
CA LEU A 35 -15.99 7.75 -24.73
C LEU A 35 -17.25 7.04 -24.20
N ASN A 36 -17.67 5.94 -24.84
CA ASN A 36 -18.84 5.18 -24.39
C ASN A 36 -18.41 4.09 -23.38
N PRO A 37 -18.72 4.20 -22.07
CA PRO A 37 -18.38 3.18 -21.08
C PRO A 37 -19.05 1.83 -21.37
N ALA A 38 -20.14 1.80 -22.14
CA ALA A 38 -20.79 0.57 -22.59
C ALA A 38 -19.98 -0.20 -23.65
N ALA A 39 -19.05 0.48 -24.36
CA ALA A 39 -18.23 -0.12 -25.41
C ALA A 39 -16.98 -0.86 -24.88
N LEU A 40 -16.71 -0.83 -23.57
CA LEU A 40 -15.59 -1.57 -22.98
C LEU A 40 -15.74 -3.08 -23.22
N ASN A 41 -14.65 -3.76 -23.59
CA ASN A 41 -14.66 -5.20 -23.84
C ASN A 41 -15.25 -5.95 -22.62
N PRO A 42 -16.24 -6.86 -22.80
CA PRO A 42 -16.85 -7.61 -21.70
C PRO A 42 -15.83 -8.38 -20.84
N ALA A 43 -14.66 -8.74 -21.39
CA ALA A 43 -13.57 -9.33 -20.62
C ALA A 43 -12.97 -8.35 -19.60
N VAL A 44 -12.77 -7.08 -19.99
CA VAL A 44 -12.28 -6.00 -19.11
C VAL A 44 -13.30 -5.71 -18.01
N ARG A 45 -14.60 -5.67 -18.35
CA ARG A 45 -15.68 -5.50 -17.36
C ARG A 45 -15.73 -6.62 -16.34
N ARG A 46 -15.62 -7.89 -16.78
CA ARG A 46 -15.60 -9.05 -15.86
C ARG A 46 -14.37 -9.04 -14.95
N ALA A 47 -13.21 -8.63 -15.47
CA ALA A 47 -12.00 -8.51 -14.67
C ALA A 47 -12.12 -7.44 -13.58
N GLY A 48 -12.72 -6.28 -13.89
CA GLY A 48 -13.03 -5.24 -12.90
C GLY A 48 -14.06 -5.68 -11.87
N ALA A 49 -15.16 -6.30 -12.31
CA ALA A 49 -16.23 -6.77 -11.45
C ALA A 49 -15.77 -7.81 -10.40
N ARG A 50 -14.81 -8.67 -10.75
CA ARG A 50 -14.22 -9.64 -9.81
C ARG A 50 -13.41 -9.00 -8.68
N ARG A 51 -12.93 -7.77 -8.86
CA ARG A 51 -12.09 -7.04 -7.88
C ARG A 51 -12.91 -6.07 -7.03
N ALA A 52 -14.07 -5.65 -7.53
CA ALA A 52 -15.02 -4.78 -6.85
C ALA A 52 -15.32 -5.19 -5.39
N PRO A 53 -15.58 -6.47 -5.04
CA PRO A 53 -15.88 -6.81 -3.64
C PRO A 53 -14.70 -6.58 -2.69
N LEU A 54 -13.46 -6.78 -3.15
CA LEU A 54 -12.26 -6.55 -2.34
C LEU A 54 -11.99 -5.05 -2.15
N LEU A 55 -12.20 -4.26 -3.20
CA LEU A 55 -12.12 -2.80 -3.11
C LEU A 55 -13.20 -2.22 -2.20
N LEU A 56 -14.42 -2.77 -2.28
CA LEU A 56 -15.52 -2.39 -1.42
C LEU A 56 -15.23 -2.75 0.04
N ALA A 57 -14.71 -3.95 0.31
CA ALA A 57 -14.29 -4.35 1.65
C ALA A 57 -13.22 -3.40 2.24
N ALA A 58 -12.20 -3.05 1.44
CA ALA A 58 -11.20 -2.08 1.83
C ALA A 58 -11.83 -0.69 2.11
N GLY A 59 -12.72 -0.23 1.23
CA GLY A 59 -13.43 1.04 1.40
C GLY A 59 -14.29 1.09 2.66
N LEU A 60 -14.98 -0.01 3.01
CA LEU A 60 -15.73 -0.11 4.26
C LEU A 60 -14.82 -0.07 5.49
N CYS A 61 -13.65 -0.73 5.43
CA CYS A 61 -12.66 -0.65 6.51
C CYS A 61 -12.15 0.79 6.71
N LEU A 62 -11.92 1.52 5.60
CA LEU A 62 -11.51 2.93 5.64
C LEU A 62 -12.58 3.81 6.31
N LEU A 63 -13.84 3.67 5.89
CA LEU A 63 -14.93 4.47 6.43
C LEU A 63 -15.14 4.20 7.93
N ALA A 64 -15.12 2.93 8.34
CA ALA A 64 -15.27 2.57 9.75
C ALA A 64 -14.05 2.99 10.61
N GLY A 65 -12.83 2.94 10.06
CA GLY A 65 -11.64 3.42 10.77
C GLY A 65 -11.61 4.94 10.92
N LEU A 66 -12.17 5.68 9.96
CA LEU A 66 -12.34 7.13 10.03
C LEU A 66 -13.41 7.52 11.06
N ASP A 67 -14.53 6.81 11.08
CA ASP A 67 -15.59 6.97 12.08
C ASP A 67 -15.07 6.76 13.52
N ALA A 68 -14.28 5.70 13.73
CA ALA A 68 -13.61 5.47 15.01
C ALA A 68 -12.64 6.60 15.40
N ALA A 69 -11.97 7.22 14.43
CA ALA A 69 -11.07 8.35 14.67
C ALA A 69 -11.84 9.62 15.09
N LEU A 70 -13.02 9.88 14.51
CA LEU A 70 -13.91 10.96 14.95
C LEU A 70 -14.31 10.79 16.41
N GLY A 71 -14.68 9.56 16.79
CA GLY A 71 -15.00 9.22 18.18
C GLY A 71 -13.83 9.46 19.16
N MET A 72 -12.60 9.12 18.76
CA MET A 72 -11.41 9.42 19.56
C MET A 72 -11.12 10.93 19.70
N LEU A 73 -11.50 11.72 18.70
CA LEU A 73 -11.32 13.17 18.68
C LEU A 73 -12.41 13.91 19.48
N GLY A 74 -13.39 13.18 20.04
CA GLY A 74 -14.53 13.76 20.76
C GLY A 74 -15.57 14.43 19.85
N LEU A 75 -15.48 14.19 18.54
CA LEU A 75 -16.48 14.66 17.57
C LEU A 75 -17.67 13.69 17.52
N PRO A 76 -18.87 14.15 17.13
CA PRO A 76 -20.01 13.27 16.93
C PRO A 76 -19.70 12.23 15.85
N ALA A 77 -19.53 10.97 16.25
CA ALA A 77 -19.31 9.84 15.37
C ALA A 77 -20.67 9.26 14.90
N PRO A 78 -20.89 9.08 13.59
CA PRO A 78 -22.07 8.42 13.04
C PRO A 78 -22.38 7.03 13.64
N VAL A 79 -21.35 6.25 13.98
CA VAL A 79 -21.50 4.91 14.58
C VAL A 79 -20.76 4.83 15.91
N THR A 80 -21.51 4.70 17.01
CA THR A 80 -20.93 4.53 18.34
C THR A 80 -20.79 3.04 18.68
N ALA A 81 -19.57 2.54 18.63
CA ALA A 81 -19.22 1.19 19.08
C ALA A 81 -18.01 1.23 20.02
N ASP A 82 -18.16 0.74 21.25
CA ASP A 82 -17.12 0.75 22.30
C ASP A 82 -15.82 0.01 21.94
N ARG A 83 -15.87 -0.79 20.87
CA ARG A 83 -14.74 -1.56 20.35
C ARG A 83 -13.96 -0.81 19.27
N LEU A 84 -14.58 0.13 18.55
CA LEU A 84 -14.02 0.78 17.36
C LEU A 84 -12.72 1.57 17.62
N PRO A 85 -12.63 2.41 18.67
CA PRO A 85 -11.39 3.13 19.00
C PRO A 85 -10.22 2.19 19.29
N ARG A 86 -10.49 1.01 19.85
CA ARG A 86 -9.47 0.02 20.22
C ARG A 86 -8.92 -0.75 19.03
N VAL A 87 -9.69 -0.90 17.95
CA VAL A 87 -9.29 -1.68 16.76
C VAL A 87 -8.99 -0.80 15.55
N HIS A 88 -9.22 0.50 15.64
CA HIS A 88 -9.11 1.45 14.51
C HIS A 88 -7.76 1.36 13.79
N GLY A 89 -6.64 1.30 14.53
CA GLY A 89 -5.30 1.29 13.92
C GLY A 89 -5.07 0.04 13.09
N VAL A 90 -5.51 -1.12 13.60
CA VAL A 90 -5.44 -2.40 12.88
C VAL A 90 -6.38 -2.39 11.67
N LEU A 91 -7.57 -1.83 11.83
CA LEU A 91 -8.57 -1.74 10.77
C LEU A 91 -8.08 -0.88 9.60
N MET A 92 -7.49 0.29 9.88
CA MET A 92 -6.94 1.19 8.87
C MET A 92 -5.70 0.60 8.18
N VAL A 93 -4.80 0.00 8.94
CA VAL A 93 -3.52 -0.46 8.39
C VAL A 93 -3.64 -1.83 7.73
N LEU A 94 -4.20 -2.84 8.40
CA LEU A 94 -4.29 -4.19 7.84
C LEU A 94 -5.58 -4.38 7.02
N GLY A 95 -6.71 -3.90 7.52
CA GLY A 95 -8.02 -4.06 6.85
C GLY A 95 -8.17 -3.22 5.59
N PHE A 96 -7.72 -1.96 5.60
CA PHE A 96 -7.74 -1.08 4.44
C PHE A 96 -6.44 -1.13 3.64
N ALA A 97 -5.35 -0.53 4.13
CA ALA A 97 -4.12 -0.37 3.36
C ALA A 97 -3.50 -1.72 2.96
N GLY A 98 -3.46 -2.68 3.89
CA GLY A 98 -2.99 -4.05 3.65
C GLY A 98 -3.77 -4.75 2.54
N THR A 99 -5.11 -4.63 2.54
CA THR A 99 -5.96 -5.18 1.48
C THR A 99 -5.65 -4.56 0.12
N LEU A 100 -5.44 -3.24 0.03
CA LEU A 100 -5.09 -2.57 -1.23
C LEU A 100 -3.72 -2.98 -1.75
N VAL A 101 -2.70 -2.98 -0.89
CA VAL A 101 -1.34 -3.42 -1.25
C VAL A 101 -1.38 -4.86 -1.73
N ALA A 102 -2.03 -5.75 -0.97
CA ALA A 102 -2.14 -7.15 -1.34
C ALA A 102 -2.92 -7.37 -2.64
N LEU A 103 -3.97 -6.57 -2.90
CA LEU A 103 -4.75 -6.63 -4.11
C LEU A 103 -3.93 -6.20 -5.34
N GLU A 104 -3.17 -5.12 -5.23
CA GLU A 104 -2.28 -4.66 -6.30
C GLU A 104 -1.25 -5.74 -6.64
N ARG A 105 -0.60 -6.31 -5.62
CA ARG A 105 0.39 -7.38 -5.80
C ARG A 105 -0.23 -8.67 -6.34
N ALA A 106 -1.46 -9.01 -5.93
CA ALA A 106 -2.20 -10.15 -6.47
C ALA A 106 -2.53 -9.97 -7.96
N VAL A 107 -2.92 -8.75 -8.35
CA VAL A 107 -3.18 -8.39 -9.75
C VAL A 107 -1.91 -8.49 -10.58
N ALA A 108 -0.79 -7.97 -10.08
CA ALA A 108 0.51 -8.05 -10.75
C ALA A 108 0.99 -9.51 -10.93
N LEU A 109 0.68 -10.39 -9.98
CA LEU A 109 1.01 -11.82 -10.08
C LEU A 109 0.15 -12.55 -11.14
N GLY A 110 -1.11 -12.13 -11.31
CA GLY A 110 -2.04 -12.69 -12.30
C GLY A 110 -2.49 -14.13 -12.02
N ARG A 111 -2.36 -14.61 -10.76
CA ARG A 111 -2.72 -16.00 -10.38
C ARG A 111 -3.84 -16.01 -9.33
N PRO A 112 -4.78 -16.98 -9.38
CA PRO A 112 -5.95 -16.99 -8.51
C PRO A 112 -5.59 -17.09 -7.02
N TRP A 113 -4.56 -17.86 -6.68
CA TRP A 113 -4.11 -17.99 -5.28
C TRP A 113 -3.58 -16.66 -4.70
N GLY A 114 -3.16 -15.72 -5.54
CA GLY A 114 -2.69 -14.41 -5.06
C GLY A 114 -3.80 -13.59 -4.42
N TYR A 115 -5.06 -13.83 -4.78
CA TYR A 115 -6.22 -13.18 -4.18
C TYR A 115 -6.54 -13.68 -2.77
N ALA A 116 -5.90 -14.75 -2.28
CA ALA A 116 -6.06 -15.21 -0.91
C ALA A 116 -5.61 -14.14 0.10
N ALA A 117 -4.52 -13.44 -0.18
CA ALA A 117 -4.00 -12.38 0.70
C ALA A 117 -5.00 -11.21 0.90
N PRO A 118 -5.44 -10.50 -0.16
CA PRO A 118 -6.43 -9.44 -0.01
C PRO A 118 -7.79 -9.96 0.45
N GLY A 119 -8.17 -11.20 0.10
CA GLY A 119 -9.40 -11.82 0.58
C GLY A 119 -9.41 -12.00 2.10
N CYS A 120 -8.35 -12.55 2.67
CA CYS A 120 -8.22 -12.73 4.11
C CYS A 120 -8.08 -11.40 4.87
N LEU A 121 -7.32 -10.43 4.33
CA LEU A 121 -7.17 -9.12 4.95
C LEU A 121 -8.49 -8.33 4.95
N GLY A 122 -9.18 -8.28 3.80
CA GLY A 122 -10.46 -7.58 3.67
C GLY A 122 -11.56 -8.23 4.50
N ALA A 123 -11.68 -9.56 4.47
CA ALA A 123 -12.64 -10.28 5.31
C ALA A 123 -12.32 -10.11 6.80
N GLY A 124 -11.05 -10.17 7.19
CA GLY A 124 -10.63 -9.98 8.58
C GLY A 124 -10.94 -8.57 9.09
N GLY A 125 -10.73 -7.56 8.25
CA GLY A 125 -11.12 -6.17 8.53
C GLY A 125 -12.64 -6.01 8.69
N LEU A 126 -13.44 -6.60 7.79
CA LEU A 126 -14.91 -6.55 7.91
C LEU A 126 -15.42 -7.28 9.15
N LEU A 127 -14.83 -8.42 9.51
CA LEU A 127 -15.22 -9.16 10.71
C LEU A 127 -14.93 -8.38 12.00
N LEU A 128 -13.99 -7.42 12.00
CA LEU A 128 -13.78 -6.55 13.15
C LEU A 128 -14.94 -5.59 13.41
N LEU A 129 -15.76 -5.32 12.39
CA LEU A 129 -16.97 -4.51 12.51
C LEU A 129 -18.17 -5.33 13.01
N SER A 130 -18.03 -6.65 13.07
CA SER A 130 -19.08 -7.58 13.47
C SER A 130 -18.96 -7.93 14.96
N PRO A 131 -20.05 -8.32 15.66
CA PRO A 131 -20.00 -8.78 17.06
C PRO A 131 -19.33 -10.16 17.25
N VAL A 132 -18.65 -10.70 16.23
CA VAL A 132 -17.94 -11.98 16.29
C VAL A 132 -16.76 -11.91 17.28
N ASP A 133 -16.40 -13.07 17.83
CA ASP A 133 -15.21 -13.23 18.66
C ASP A 133 -13.94 -12.77 17.92
N LEU A 134 -13.08 -12.01 18.59
CA LEU A 134 -11.89 -11.38 18.01
C LEU A 134 -10.86 -12.40 17.52
N VAL A 135 -10.92 -13.64 17.98
CA VAL A 135 -10.00 -14.69 17.54
C VAL A 135 -10.11 -14.90 16.02
N VAL A 136 -11.32 -14.89 15.47
CA VAL A 136 -11.56 -15.12 14.04
C VAL A 136 -10.94 -14.03 13.15
N PRO A 137 -11.24 -12.72 13.32
CA PRO A 137 -10.61 -11.69 12.51
C PRO A 137 -9.08 -11.61 12.75
N ARG A 138 -8.59 -11.86 13.97
CA ARG A 138 -7.14 -11.90 14.24
C ARG A 138 -6.44 -12.99 13.42
N LEU A 139 -6.99 -14.20 13.40
CA LEU A 139 -6.45 -15.30 12.60
C LEU A 139 -6.52 -15.00 11.10
N LEU A 140 -7.62 -14.42 10.62
CA LEU A 140 -7.77 -14.06 9.21
C LEU A 140 -6.77 -12.98 8.78
N LEU A 141 -6.54 -11.97 9.62
CA LEU A 141 -5.55 -10.92 9.37
C LEU A 141 -4.12 -11.48 9.39
N ALA A 142 -3.80 -12.37 10.33
CA ALA A 142 -2.51 -13.06 10.37
C ALA A 142 -2.29 -13.93 9.11
N ALA A 143 -3.30 -14.70 8.70
CA ALA A 143 -3.26 -15.51 7.48
C ALA A 143 -3.09 -14.63 6.22
N GLY A 144 -3.80 -13.50 6.15
CA GLY A 144 -3.68 -12.53 5.07
C GLY A 144 -2.27 -11.91 4.98
N CYS A 145 -1.68 -11.54 6.13
CA CYS A 145 -0.30 -11.05 6.18
C CYS A 145 0.71 -12.14 5.78
N ALA A 146 0.51 -13.39 6.21
CA ALA A 146 1.37 -14.50 5.83
C ALA A 146 1.30 -14.78 4.31
N ALA A 147 0.11 -14.71 3.72
CA ALA A 147 -0.08 -14.83 2.29
C ALA A 147 0.56 -13.66 1.52
N LEU A 148 0.52 -12.43 2.06
CA LEU A 148 1.22 -11.28 1.49
C LEU A 148 2.74 -11.47 1.51
N VAL A 149 3.31 -11.96 2.61
CA VAL A 149 4.73 -12.34 2.68
C VAL A 149 5.07 -13.41 1.63
N ALA A 150 4.22 -14.43 1.47
CA ALA A 150 4.40 -15.47 0.46
C ALA A 150 4.38 -14.91 -0.99
N LEU A 151 3.53 -13.91 -1.27
CA LEU A 151 3.54 -13.18 -2.54
C LEU A 151 4.90 -12.51 -2.78
N TYR A 152 5.43 -11.79 -1.81
CA TYR A 152 6.75 -11.15 -1.92
C TYR A 152 7.89 -12.15 -2.07
N VAL A 153 7.88 -13.28 -1.34
CA VAL A 153 8.85 -14.38 -1.55
C VAL A 153 8.78 -14.90 -2.99
N ARG A 154 7.57 -15.01 -3.56
CA ARG A 154 7.41 -15.48 -4.93
C ARG A 154 7.95 -14.48 -5.96
N PHE A 155 7.77 -13.18 -5.73
CA PHE A 155 8.34 -12.13 -6.58
C PHE A 155 9.87 -12.07 -6.45
N TRP A 156 10.39 -12.21 -5.24
CA TRP A 156 11.83 -12.28 -4.98
C TRP A 156 12.50 -13.40 -5.79
N ARG A 157 11.86 -14.59 -5.84
CA ARG A 157 12.32 -15.71 -6.66
C ARG A 157 12.28 -15.45 -8.17
N ARG A 158 11.54 -14.44 -8.65
CA ARG A 158 11.55 -14.05 -10.08
C ARG A 158 12.63 -13.01 -10.36
N GLN A 159 12.69 -11.98 -9.53
CA GLN A 159 13.64 -10.89 -9.68
C GLN A 159 13.86 -10.23 -8.32
N ALA A 160 15.06 -10.39 -7.77
CA ALA A 160 15.45 -9.75 -6.53
C ALA A 160 15.78 -8.28 -6.78
N SER A 161 15.28 -7.38 -5.93
CA SER A 161 15.60 -5.95 -6.01
C SER A 161 15.46 -5.28 -4.63
N ALA A 162 16.22 -4.20 -4.37
CA ALA A 162 16.14 -3.48 -3.10
C ALA A 162 14.73 -2.97 -2.74
N ALA A 163 13.96 -2.46 -3.72
CA ALA A 163 12.55 -2.06 -3.48
C ALA A 163 11.72 -3.24 -2.96
N LEU A 164 11.92 -4.42 -3.55
CA LEU A 164 11.17 -5.61 -3.17
C LEU A 164 11.57 -6.13 -1.79
N LEU A 165 12.85 -5.94 -1.41
CA LEU A 165 13.33 -6.24 -0.05
C LEU A 165 12.65 -5.32 0.97
N ALA A 166 12.57 -4.02 0.69
CA ALA A 166 11.88 -3.06 1.56
C ALA A 166 10.39 -3.41 1.71
N GLN A 167 9.68 -3.66 0.61
CA GLN A 167 8.27 -4.07 0.65
C GLN A 167 8.09 -5.40 1.39
N ALA A 168 8.99 -6.37 1.20
CA ALA A 168 8.97 -7.65 1.93
C ALA A 168 9.20 -7.46 3.43
N ALA A 169 10.15 -6.62 3.83
CA ALA A 169 10.39 -6.27 5.24
C ALA A 169 9.16 -5.56 5.86
N GLY A 170 8.49 -4.72 5.08
CA GLY A 170 7.19 -4.16 5.45
C GLY A 170 6.15 -5.25 5.70
N ALA A 171 5.97 -6.19 4.77
CA ALA A 171 5.02 -7.29 4.92
C ALA A 171 5.33 -8.22 6.12
N VAL A 172 6.61 -8.46 6.40
CA VAL A 172 7.04 -9.20 7.61
C VAL A 172 6.69 -8.42 8.88
N SER A 173 6.83 -7.09 8.86
CA SER A 173 6.40 -6.23 9.97
C SER A 173 4.88 -6.27 10.17
N ALA A 174 4.09 -6.30 9.10
CA ALA A 174 2.63 -6.48 9.20
C ALA A 174 2.26 -7.85 9.81
N LEU A 175 2.95 -8.92 9.39
CA LEU A 175 2.75 -10.25 9.95
C LEU A 175 3.11 -10.30 11.43
N GLY A 176 4.22 -9.69 11.83
CA GLY A 176 4.60 -9.59 13.23
C GLY A 176 3.59 -8.80 14.06
N ALA A 177 3.06 -7.69 13.56
CA ALA A 177 1.96 -6.97 14.21
C ALA A 177 0.72 -7.86 14.41
N ALA A 178 0.33 -8.61 13.38
CA ALA A 178 -0.82 -9.52 13.45
C ALA A 178 -0.60 -10.67 14.44
N LEU A 179 0.61 -11.23 14.51
CA LEU A 179 0.97 -12.29 15.45
C LEU A 179 1.03 -11.78 16.90
N LEU A 180 1.61 -10.60 17.13
CA LEU A 180 1.63 -9.95 18.45
C LEU A 180 0.19 -9.71 18.93
N TRP A 181 -0.69 -9.26 18.04
CA TRP A 181 -2.08 -9.04 18.39
C TRP A 181 -2.85 -10.34 18.66
N LEU A 182 -2.54 -11.41 17.92
CA LEU A 182 -3.06 -12.75 18.20
C LEU A 182 -2.60 -13.24 19.59
N GLY A 183 -1.36 -12.91 19.98
CA GLY A 183 -0.81 -13.14 21.31
C GLY A 183 -1.38 -12.24 22.42
N GLY A 184 -2.35 -11.38 22.12
CA GLY A 184 -3.03 -10.54 23.11
C GLY A 184 -2.31 -9.23 23.47
N ILE A 185 -1.28 -8.85 22.72
CA ILE A 185 -0.59 -7.56 22.93
C ILE A 185 -1.52 -6.40 22.52
N ASP A 186 -1.56 -5.35 23.34
CA ASP A 186 -2.37 -4.16 23.09
C ASP A 186 -1.93 -3.40 21.83
N VAL A 187 -2.89 -2.80 21.13
CA VAL A 187 -2.68 -2.05 19.87
C VAL A 187 -1.63 -0.92 19.97
N PRO A 188 -1.52 -0.14 21.07
CA PRO A 188 -0.48 0.87 21.18
C PRO A 188 0.95 0.31 21.14
N ARG A 189 1.17 -0.93 21.60
CA ARG A 189 2.50 -1.56 21.61
C ARG A 189 2.90 -2.13 20.25
N MET A 190 1.94 -2.55 19.43
CA MET A 190 2.20 -3.03 18.06
C MET A 190 2.26 -1.90 17.02
N LEU A 191 1.89 -0.67 17.40
CA LEU A 191 1.80 0.48 16.50
C LEU A 191 3.08 0.72 15.68
N PRO A 192 4.30 0.59 16.25
CA PRO A 192 5.54 0.70 15.48
C PRO A 192 5.66 -0.34 14.34
N TRP A 193 5.15 -1.56 14.55
CA TRP A 193 5.15 -2.62 13.54
C TRP A 193 4.20 -2.29 12.38
N LEU A 194 3.03 -1.74 12.68
CA LEU A 194 2.05 -1.27 11.69
C LEU A 194 2.59 -0.08 10.88
N VAL A 195 3.26 0.88 11.55
CA VAL A 195 3.88 2.03 10.88
C VAL A 195 5.02 1.57 9.98
N ALA A 196 5.87 0.65 10.44
CA ALA A 196 6.96 0.12 9.62
C ALA A 196 6.46 -0.59 8.37
N PHE A 197 5.35 -1.34 8.45
CA PHE A 197 4.70 -1.89 7.27
C PHE A 197 4.39 -0.80 6.23
N LEU A 198 3.71 0.28 6.63
CA LEU A 198 3.35 1.36 5.71
C LEU A 198 4.58 2.09 5.16
N VAL A 199 5.49 2.49 6.04
CA VAL A 199 6.69 3.27 5.66
C VAL A 199 7.56 2.48 4.69
N LEU A 200 7.84 1.20 4.98
CA LEU A 200 8.69 0.38 4.12
C LEU A 200 8.02 0.03 2.79
N THR A 201 6.70 -0.17 2.79
CA THR A 201 5.94 -0.41 1.56
C THR A 201 5.96 0.81 0.64
N ILE A 202 5.63 2.00 1.18
CA ILE A 202 5.64 3.26 0.42
C ILE A 202 7.06 3.56 -0.07
N ALA A 203 8.06 3.45 0.80
CA ALA A 203 9.45 3.72 0.43
C ALA A 203 9.93 2.76 -0.68
N GLY A 204 9.56 1.48 -0.60
CA GLY A 204 9.85 0.50 -1.64
C GLY A 204 9.16 0.82 -2.98
N GLU A 205 7.87 1.16 -2.98
CA GLU A 205 7.15 1.60 -4.17
C GLU A 205 7.79 2.84 -4.81
N ARG A 206 8.18 3.83 -3.99
CA ARG A 206 8.85 5.04 -4.48
C ARG A 206 10.22 4.74 -5.08
N LEU A 207 10.98 3.80 -4.50
CA LEU A 207 12.25 3.35 -5.08
C LEU A 207 12.04 2.59 -6.41
N GLU A 208 10.98 1.80 -6.51
CA GLU A 208 10.61 1.09 -7.74
C GLU A 208 10.34 2.08 -8.88
N LEU A 209 9.61 3.17 -8.62
CA LEU A 209 9.39 4.26 -9.57
C LEU A 209 10.67 5.05 -9.88
N ALA A 210 11.47 5.37 -8.88
CA ALA A 210 12.70 6.15 -9.04
C ALA A 210 13.75 5.41 -9.90
N ARG A 211 13.83 4.08 -9.82
CA ARG A 211 14.72 3.29 -10.67
C ARG A 211 14.31 3.30 -12.14
N VAL A 212 13.02 3.34 -12.44
CA VAL A 212 12.52 3.52 -13.81
C VAL A 212 12.84 4.92 -14.33
N ALA A 213 12.94 5.90 -13.43
CA ALA A 213 13.15 7.33 -13.75
C ALA A 213 14.62 7.80 -13.76
N VAL A 214 15.62 6.90 -13.74
CA VAL A 214 17.07 7.20 -13.66
C VAL A 214 17.54 7.51 -12.23
N LEU A 215 17.89 6.47 -11.47
CA LEU A 215 18.60 6.62 -10.19
C LEU A 215 20.08 6.33 -10.35
N ALA A 216 20.95 7.17 -9.76
CA ALA A 216 22.37 6.87 -9.65
C ALA A 216 22.57 5.64 -8.71
N PRO A 217 23.38 4.63 -9.10
CA PRO A 217 23.59 3.39 -8.31
C PRO A 217 24.03 3.62 -6.85
N SER A 218 24.60 4.79 -6.56
CA SER A 218 25.17 5.15 -5.26
C SER A 218 24.14 5.38 -4.14
N ALA A 219 22.85 5.53 -4.45
CA ALA A 219 21.79 5.76 -3.45
C ALA A 219 21.20 4.47 -2.84
N GLU A 220 21.43 3.31 -3.48
CA GLU A 220 20.93 2.01 -3.04
C GLU A 220 21.46 1.55 -1.65
N PRO A 221 22.75 1.69 -1.29
CA PRO A 221 23.22 1.28 0.03
C PRO A 221 22.63 2.12 1.17
N THR A 222 22.48 3.43 0.99
CA THR A 222 21.88 4.33 1.99
C THR A 222 20.40 4.00 2.23
N PHE A 223 19.69 3.60 1.18
CA PHE A 223 18.31 3.13 1.30
C PHE A 223 18.23 1.82 2.07
N LEU A 224 19.08 0.84 1.73
CA LEU A 224 19.13 -0.43 2.46
C LEU A 224 19.50 -0.25 3.93
N ALA A 225 20.42 0.68 4.23
CA ALA A 225 20.76 1.04 5.61
C ALA A 225 19.54 1.62 6.36
N SER A 226 18.77 2.50 5.71
CA SER A 226 17.53 3.06 6.26
C SER A 226 16.46 1.98 6.52
N VAL A 227 16.28 1.06 5.57
CA VAL A 227 15.37 -0.08 5.72
C VAL A 227 15.79 -0.96 6.89
N GLY A 228 17.09 -1.26 6.98
CA GLY A 228 17.68 -2.00 8.10
C GLY A 228 17.44 -1.30 9.43
N ALA A 229 17.71 0.01 9.50
CA ALA A 229 17.51 0.81 10.70
C ALA A 229 16.05 0.82 11.18
N VAL A 230 15.08 0.95 10.27
CA VAL A 230 13.65 0.87 10.58
C VAL A 230 13.30 -0.53 11.09
N ALA A 231 13.74 -1.59 10.40
CA ALA A 231 13.48 -2.97 10.82
C ALA A 231 14.07 -3.27 12.21
N THR A 232 15.31 -2.86 12.47
CA THR A 232 15.94 -3.02 13.79
C THR A 232 15.26 -2.18 14.86
N GLY A 233 14.85 -0.95 14.52
CA GLY A 233 14.15 -0.05 15.44
C GLY A 233 12.82 -0.66 15.90
N VAL A 234 12.06 -1.26 14.98
CA VAL A 234 10.79 -1.96 15.29
C VAL A 234 11.02 -3.12 16.26
N VAL A 235 12.05 -3.94 16.04
CA VAL A 235 12.39 -5.03 16.97
C VAL A 235 12.81 -4.47 18.34
N ALA A 236 13.58 -3.39 18.36
CA ALA A 236 14.02 -2.74 19.60
C ALA A 236 12.84 -2.17 20.42
N THR A 237 11.73 -1.75 19.78
CA THR A 237 10.54 -1.26 20.53
C THR A 237 9.89 -2.32 21.42
N LEU A 238 10.05 -3.62 21.11
CA LEU A 238 9.58 -4.70 21.99
C LEU A 238 10.49 -4.92 23.20
N LEU A 239 11.80 -4.72 23.02
CA LEU A 239 12.81 -4.93 24.06
C LEU A 239 12.86 -3.76 25.05
N TRP A 240 12.53 -2.55 24.60
CA TRP A 240 12.57 -1.35 25.44
C TRP A 240 11.28 -0.51 25.37
N PRO A 241 10.14 -0.99 25.92
CA PRO A 241 8.87 -0.26 25.90
C PRO A 241 8.86 1.03 26.76
N ALA A 242 9.97 1.36 27.42
CA ALA A 242 10.09 2.47 28.37
C ALA A 242 10.72 3.75 27.78
N THR A 243 11.47 3.70 26.67
CA THR A 243 12.17 4.88 26.11
C THR A 243 11.30 5.75 25.21
N GLY A 244 10.12 5.26 24.81
CA GLY A 244 9.09 6.06 24.13
C GLY A 244 8.16 6.85 25.07
N ARG A 245 8.35 6.74 26.39
CA ARG A 245 7.55 7.43 27.43
C ARG A 245 8.42 8.34 28.30
N SER A 246 9.06 9.33 27.69
CA SER A 246 9.30 10.60 28.39
C SER A 246 8.09 11.48 28.07
N SER A 247 7.04 11.54 28.89
CA SER A 247 7.06 12.07 30.26
C SER A 247 6.11 11.30 31.18
N PRO A 248 6.58 10.72 32.29
CA PRO A 248 5.73 10.45 33.43
C PRO A 248 5.42 11.79 34.12
N SER A 249 4.21 12.29 33.88
CA SER A 249 3.55 13.23 34.80
C SER A 249 3.45 12.55 36.17
N THR A 250 4.42 12.82 37.04
CA THR A 250 4.32 12.51 38.47
C THR A 250 5.12 13.53 39.27
N ALA A 251 4.46 14.64 39.55
CA ALA A 251 4.56 15.33 40.83
C ALA A 251 3.10 15.70 41.18
N ALA A 252 2.34 14.83 41.85
CA ALA A 252 2.38 14.67 43.30
C ALA A 252 2.56 16.02 44.01
N CYS A 253 1.43 16.66 44.34
CA CYS A 253 1.30 17.37 45.59
C CYS A 253 -0.13 17.18 46.12
N SER A 254 -0.25 16.15 46.94
CA SER A 254 -1.24 15.99 47.98
C SER A 254 -1.22 17.15 48.96
N SER A 255 -2.35 17.81 49.16
CA SER A 255 -2.73 18.38 50.46
C SER A 255 -4.22 18.73 50.47
N VAL A 256 -5.05 17.71 50.71
CA VAL A 256 -6.37 17.93 51.32
C VAL A 256 -6.18 17.75 52.83
N PRO A 257 -6.21 18.81 53.64
CA PRO A 257 -6.59 18.67 55.03
C PRO A 257 -8.10 18.78 55.13
N ALA A 258 -8.72 17.65 55.48
CA ALA A 258 -10.07 17.63 56.00
C ALA A 258 -10.08 18.29 57.39
N THR A 259 -10.65 19.49 57.49
CA THR A 259 -11.03 20.07 58.79
C THR A 259 -12.54 19.96 58.94
N VAL A 260 -12.94 19.02 59.79
CA VAL A 260 -14.30 18.85 60.30
C VAL A 260 -14.50 19.79 61.50
N LEU A 261 -15.47 20.71 61.36
CA LEU A 261 -16.49 21.24 62.32
C LEU A 261 -16.12 21.55 63.79
N PRO A 262 -16.70 22.59 64.43
CA PRO A 262 -18.11 22.56 64.85
C PRO A 262 -18.88 23.91 64.76
N GLY A 263 -20.21 23.82 64.75
CA GLY A 263 -21.10 24.98 64.73
C GLY A 263 -21.23 25.67 66.09
N THR A 264 -21.84 26.87 66.07
CA THR A 264 -22.71 27.42 67.13
C THR A 264 -23.24 28.80 66.70
N VAL A 265 -24.56 28.95 66.85
CA VAL A 265 -25.43 30.17 66.86
C VAL A 265 -25.63 30.93 65.54
#